data_AF-A0A9K3JR92-F1
#
_entry.id   AF-A0A9K3JR92-F1
#
_cell.length_a   1.000
_cell.length_b   1.000
_cell.length_c   1.000
_cell.angle_alpha   90.00
_cell.angle_beta   90.00
_cell.angle_gamma   90.00
#
_symmetry.space_group_name_H-M   'P 1'
#
loop_
_entity.id
_entity.type
_entity.pdbx_description
1 polymer ?
#
loop_
_entity_poly.entity_id
_entity_poly.type
_entity_poly.pdbx_seq_one_letter_code
_entity_poly.pdbx_strand_id
1 'polypeptide(L)'
;MFNTGSPAPLTPVGSCRYDSSLGLLTKKFINLIKHAEDGILDLNNAADILEVQKRRIYDITNVLEGIGLIEKKLKNRIQWKGLDASKSGELKDDVASLQAEVQTLSMEEHKLDESIREMQERMRDMSEDNSNQK
;
A
#
# COMPACT_ATOMS: atom_id res chain seq x y z
N MET A 1 35.09 52.56 38.80
CA MET A 1 34.15 51.43 39.00
C MET A 1 34.00 50.73 37.67
N PHE A 2 34.65 49.57 37.49
CA PHE A 2 34.60 48.81 36.25
C PHE A 2 33.56 47.69 36.40
N ASN A 3 32.54 47.71 35.55
CA ASN A 3 31.55 46.64 35.46
C ASN A 3 31.95 45.69 34.33
N THR A 4 32.66 44.63 34.65
CA THR A 4 32.99 43.54 33.72
C THR A 4 31.97 42.43 33.89
N GLY A 5 31.25 42.13 32.80
CA GLY A 5 30.11 41.23 32.76
C GLY A 5 30.43 39.79 33.16
N SER A 6 29.44 39.15 33.78
CA SER A 6 29.39 37.71 34.02
C SER A 6 29.46 36.92 32.71
N PRO A 7 30.18 35.78 32.67
CA PRO A 7 30.07 34.83 31.57
C PRO A 7 28.79 34.01 31.77
N ALA A 8 27.91 34.01 30.78
CA ALA A 8 26.77 33.09 30.74
C ALA A 8 27.27 31.65 30.48
N PRO A 9 26.67 30.61 31.10
CA PRO A 9 27.09 29.23 30.86
C PRO A 9 26.72 28.81 29.43
N LEU A 10 27.69 28.25 28.70
CA LEU A 10 27.48 27.58 27.43
C LEU A 10 26.61 26.34 27.66
N THR A 11 25.31 26.46 27.39
CA THR A 11 24.41 25.31 27.33
C THR A 11 24.73 24.47 26.08
N PRO A 12 24.82 23.13 26.18
CA PRO A 12 25.00 22.27 25.02
C PRO A 12 23.70 22.27 24.19
N VAL A 13 23.69 23.07 23.13
CA VAL A 13 22.64 23.09 22.12
C VAL A 13 22.87 21.89 21.19
N GLY A 14 21.89 20.98 21.12
CA GLY A 14 21.63 20.30 19.85
C GLY A 14 21.08 18.87 19.86
N SER A 15 21.31 18.05 20.89
CA SER A 15 21.07 16.60 20.74
C SER A 15 19.71 16.06 21.21
N CYS A 16 18.94 16.78 22.02
CA CYS A 16 17.83 16.18 22.78
C CYS A 16 16.43 16.30 22.11
N ARG A 17 16.27 17.06 21.01
CA ARG A 17 14.94 17.30 20.40
C ARG A 17 14.50 16.26 19.37
N TYR A 18 15.43 15.60 18.69
CA TYR A 18 15.08 14.68 17.60
C TYR A 18 14.55 13.34 18.11
N ASP A 19 15.07 12.89 19.26
CA ASP A 19 14.74 11.59 19.87
C ASP A 19 13.28 11.46 20.30
N SER A 20 12.58 12.59 20.49
CA SER A 20 11.15 12.66 20.82
C SER A 20 10.29 13.25 19.69
N SER A 21 10.86 13.41 18.49
CA SER A 21 10.13 14.01 17.38
C SER A 21 8.94 13.14 16.94
N LEU A 22 7.84 13.79 16.57
CA LEU A 22 6.65 13.10 16.10
C LEU A 22 6.96 12.21 14.89
N GLY A 23 7.83 12.66 13.98
CA GLY A 23 8.25 11.87 12.82
C GLY A 23 8.94 10.56 13.20
N LEU A 24 9.81 10.56 14.22
CA LEU A 24 10.46 9.35 14.70
C LEU A 24 9.46 8.41 15.38
N LEU A 25 8.56 8.97 16.20
CA LEU A 25 7.50 8.20 16.85
C LEU A 25 6.56 7.56 15.83
N THR A 26 6.15 8.29 14.78
CA THR A 26 5.33 7.78 13.69
C THR A 26 6.01 6.62 12.97
N LYS A 27 7.32 6.71 12.68
CA LYS A 27 8.06 5.61 12.06
C LYS A 27 8.05 4.35 12.91
N LYS A 28 8.33 4.47 14.22
CA LYS A 28 8.28 3.34 15.15
C LYS A 28 6.85 2.79 15.28
N PHE A 29 5.84 3.65 15.37
CA PHE A 29 4.42 3.27 15.42
C PHE A 29 3.97 2.47 14.18
N ILE A 30 4.36 2.93 12.99
CA ILE A 30 4.09 2.20 11.73
C ILE A 30 4.79 0.83 11.74
N ASN A 31 6.01 0.75 12.27
CA ASN A 31 6.69 -0.53 12.39
C ASN A 31 5.92 -1.50 13.30
N LEU A 32 5.38 -1.01 14.42
CA LEU A 32 4.58 -1.84 15.33
C LEU A 32 3.31 -2.37 14.68
N ILE A 33 2.54 -1.52 13.97
CA ILE A 33 1.29 -1.98 13.34
C ILE A 33 1.52 -2.91 12.14
N LYS A 34 2.63 -2.74 11.40
CA LYS A 34 3.00 -3.64 10.30
C LYS A 34 3.43 -5.04 10.76
N HIS A 35 3.99 -5.15 11.97
CA HIS A 35 4.39 -6.44 12.56
C HIS A 35 3.32 -7.02 13.50
N ALA A 36 2.21 -6.31 13.70
CA ALA A 36 1.11 -6.81 14.50
C ALA A 36 0.32 -7.87 13.73
N GLU A 37 -0.06 -8.94 14.42
CA GLU A 37 -0.96 -9.97 13.91
C GLU A 37 -2.30 -9.31 13.45
N ASP A 38 -2.78 -9.70 12.27
CA ASP A 38 -3.96 -9.13 11.59
C ASP A 38 -3.91 -7.63 11.28
N GLY A 39 -2.75 -6.99 11.43
CA GLY A 39 -2.59 -5.54 11.27
C GLY A 39 -3.36 -4.73 12.31
N ILE A 40 -3.67 -5.31 13.48
CA ILE A 40 -4.40 -4.66 14.56
C ILE A 40 -3.43 -4.25 15.67
N LEU A 41 -3.36 -2.95 15.98
CA LEU A 41 -2.51 -2.42 17.04
C LEU A 41 -3.33 -1.93 18.24
N ASP A 42 -2.94 -2.37 19.45
CA ASP A 42 -3.44 -1.83 20.71
C ASP A 42 -2.70 -0.52 21.07
N LEU A 43 -3.46 0.56 21.25
CA LEU A 43 -2.93 1.90 21.49
C LEU A 43 -2.29 2.05 22.88
N ASN A 44 -2.71 1.29 23.89
CA ASN A 44 -2.06 1.33 25.21
C ASN A 44 -0.71 0.64 25.12
N ASN A 45 -0.66 -0.56 24.51
CA ASN A 45 0.60 -1.27 24.29
C ASN A 45 1.57 -0.45 23.44
N ALA A 46 1.09 0.21 22.39
CA ALA A 46 1.92 1.10 21.58
C ALA A 46 2.47 2.30 22.38
N ALA A 47 1.67 2.86 23.32
CA ALA A 47 2.15 3.93 24.19
C ALA A 47 3.26 3.46 25.13
N ASP A 48 3.13 2.25 25.66
CA ASP A 48 4.12 1.64 26.55
C ASP A 48 5.42 1.31 25.80
N ILE A 49 5.34 0.69 24.61
CA ILE A 49 6.51 0.34 23.79
C ILE A 49 7.26 1.58 23.29
N LEU A 50 6.53 2.63 22.94
CA LEU A 50 7.13 3.89 22.48
C LEU A 50 7.57 4.80 23.63
N GLU A 51 7.25 4.42 24.88
CA GLU A 51 7.50 5.20 26.10
C GLU A 51 6.98 6.65 25.99
N VAL A 52 5.77 6.82 25.43
CA VAL A 52 5.17 8.14 25.21
C VAL A 52 3.84 8.31 25.92
N GLN A 53 3.51 9.57 26.21
CA GLN A 53 2.19 9.94 26.73
C GLN A 53 1.09 9.65 25.71
N LYS A 54 -0.12 9.27 26.18
CA LYS A 54 -1.30 9.04 25.31
C LYS A 54 -1.59 10.18 24.35
N ARG A 55 -1.25 11.42 24.72
CA ARG A 55 -1.40 12.59 23.85
C ARG A 55 -0.63 12.44 22.53
N ARG A 56 0.57 11.85 22.54
CA ARG A 56 1.39 11.64 21.33
C ARG A 56 0.80 10.58 20.42
N ILE A 57 0.17 9.54 20.99
CA ILE A 57 -0.55 8.55 20.21
C ILE A 57 -1.67 9.21 19.40
N TYR A 58 -2.42 10.15 19.99
CA TYR A 58 -3.46 10.88 19.26
C TYR A 58 -2.90 11.77 18.13
N ASP A 59 -1.73 12.39 18.33
CA ASP A 59 -1.09 13.16 17.25
C ASP A 59 -0.80 12.26 16.04
N ILE A 60 -0.32 11.04 16.27
CA ILE A 60 -0.02 10.07 15.21
C ILE A 60 -1.32 9.55 14.58
N THR A 61 -2.27 9.09 15.40
CA THR A 61 -3.51 8.48 14.89
C THR A 61 -4.36 9.46 14.13
N ASN A 62 -4.48 10.72 14.56
CA ASN A 62 -5.29 11.72 13.86
C ASN A 62 -4.76 12.01 12.45
N VAL A 63 -3.43 12.05 12.29
CA VAL A 63 -2.81 12.25 10.97
C VAL A 63 -3.01 11.00 10.10
N LEU A 64 -2.74 9.80 10.62
CA LEU A 64 -2.89 8.57 9.86
C LEU A 64 -4.35 8.27 9.50
N GLU A 65 -5.30 8.58 10.39
CA GLU A 65 -6.74 8.48 10.16
C GLU A 65 -7.20 9.55 9.17
N GLY A 66 -6.70 10.78 9.29
CA GLY A 66 -6.99 11.86 8.34
C GLY A 66 -6.52 11.57 6.91
N ILE A 67 -5.44 10.79 6.74
CA ILE A 67 -4.96 10.29 5.44
C ILE A 67 -5.69 9.00 5.03
N GLY A 68 -6.38 8.33 5.95
CA GLY A 68 -7.11 7.08 5.68
C GLY A 68 -6.23 5.82 5.70
N LEU A 69 -5.03 5.87 6.28
CA LEU A 69 -4.12 4.72 6.39
C LEU A 69 -4.47 3.79 7.54
N ILE A 70 -5.29 4.23 8.49
CA ILE A 70 -5.78 3.43 9.61
C ILE A 70 -7.26 3.68 9.83
N GLU A 71 -7.93 2.74 10.49
CA GLU A 71 -9.27 2.93 11.05
C GLU A 71 -9.37 2.43 12.49
N LYS A 72 -10.31 2.99 13.23
CA LYS A 72 -10.66 2.52 14.56
C LYS A 72 -11.57 1.30 14.46
N LYS A 73 -11.13 0.16 15.01
CA LYS A 73 -11.97 -1.05 15.13
C LYS A 73 -12.73 -1.08 16.44
N LEU A 74 -12.00 -0.93 17.54
CA LEU A 74 -12.56 -0.99 18.90
C LEU A 74 -11.92 0.09 19.77
N LYS A 75 -12.41 0.25 21.00
CA LYS A 75 -11.75 1.13 21.97
C LYS A 75 -10.31 0.65 22.17
N ASN A 76 -9.35 1.57 22.00
CA ASN A 76 -7.91 1.32 22.05
C ASN A 76 -7.36 0.36 20.98
N ARG A 77 -8.11 -0.01 19.93
CA ARG A 77 -7.60 -0.87 18.85
C ARG A 77 -7.84 -0.23 17.49
N ILE A 78 -6.77 -0.08 16.73
CA ILE A 78 -6.79 0.42 15.35
C ILE A 78 -6.34 -0.67 14.39
N GLN A 79 -6.82 -0.63 13.16
CA GLN A 79 -6.39 -1.52 12.09
C GLN A 79 -5.67 -0.74 11.00
N TRP A 80 -4.59 -1.32 10.46
CA TRP A 80 -3.89 -0.83 9.30
C TRP A 80 -4.72 -1.04 8.02
N LYS A 81 -4.95 0.04 7.28
CA LYS A 81 -5.59 0.04 5.96
C LYS A 81 -4.60 0.27 4.83
N GLY A 82 -3.36 0.64 5.13
CA GLY A 82 -2.33 0.80 4.12
C GLY A 82 -2.17 -0.49 3.31
N LEU A 83 -1.77 -0.35 2.04
CA LEU A 83 -1.74 -1.42 1.03
C LEU A 83 -1.01 -2.71 1.47
N ASP A 84 -0.16 -2.65 2.49
CA ASP A 84 0.75 -3.75 2.86
C ASP A 84 0.55 -4.19 4.31
N ALA A 85 -0.22 -5.26 4.51
CA ALA A 85 -0.05 -6.13 5.69
C ALA A 85 -0.60 -7.55 5.47
N SER A 86 -1.66 -7.72 4.67
CA SER A 86 -2.26 -9.05 4.44
C SER A 86 -2.73 -9.29 3.00
N LYS A 87 -3.11 -8.23 2.28
CA LYS A 87 -3.70 -8.34 0.93
C LYS A 87 -2.69 -8.53 -0.19
N SER A 88 -1.39 -8.37 0.06
CA SER A 88 -0.37 -8.53 -0.99
C SER A 88 -0.24 -9.99 -1.45
N GLY A 89 -0.57 -10.96 -0.59
CA GLY A 89 -0.62 -12.38 -0.96
C GLY A 89 -1.82 -12.68 -1.85
N GLU A 90 -3.02 -12.33 -1.38
CA GLU A 90 -4.29 -12.59 -2.09
C GLU A 90 -4.39 -11.80 -3.40
N LEU A 91 -4.05 -10.51 -3.41
CA LEU A 91 -4.04 -9.71 -4.64
C LEU A 91 -3.01 -10.20 -5.65
N LYS A 92 -1.89 -10.79 -5.22
CA LYS A 92 -0.92 -11.37 -6.17
C LYS A 92 -1.47 -12.64 -6.80
N ASP A 93 -2.19 -13.45 -6.04
CA ASP A 93 -2.80 -14.68 -6.52
C ASP A 93 -3.96 -14.36 -7.48
N ASP A 94 -4.80 -13.39 -7.14
CA ASP A 94 -5.86 -12.87 -8.02
C ASP A 94 -5.28 -12.28 -9.31
N VAL A 95 -4.21 -11.48 -9.21
CA VAL A 95 -3.54 -10.91 -10.39
C VAL A 95 -2.92 -12.00 -11.27
N ALA A 96 -2.34 -13.05 -10.67
CA ALA A 96 -1.78 -14.18 -11.41
C ALA A 96 -2.89 -14.99 -12.11
N SER A 97 -4.02 -15.24 -11.43
CA SER A 97 -5.17 -15.93 -12.00
C SER A 97 -5.78 -15.13 -13.17
N LEU A 98 -5.98 -13.82 -12.97
CA LEU A 98 -6.50 -12.93 -14.03
C LEU A 98 -5.54 -12.86 -15.23
N GLN A 99 -4.22 -12.84 -15.00
CA GLN A 99 -3.25 -12.89 -16.11
C GLN A 99 -3.31 -14.22 -16.88
N ALA A 100 -3.50 -15.34 -16.19
CA ALA A 100 -3.66 -16.65 -16.84
C ALA A 100 -4.96 -16.73 -17.65
N GLU A 101 -6.05 -16.15 -17.12
CA GLU A 101 -7.33 -16.06 -17.83
C GLU A 101 -7.22 -15.19 -19.09
N VAL A 102 -6.57 -14.03 -18.99
CA VAL A 102 -6.30 -13.14 -20.14
C VAL A 102 -5.50 -13.85 -21.23
N GLN A 103 -4.46 -14.60 -20.87
CA GLN A 103 -3.69 -15.38 -21.85
C GLN A 103 -4.54 -16.45 -22.53
N THR A 104 -5.37 -17.15 -21.75
CA THR A 104 -6.27 -18.19 -22.29
C THR A 104 -7.26 -17.61 -23.29
N LEU A 105 -7.91 -16.50 -22.92
CA LEU A 105 -8.87 -15.81 -23.78
C LEU A 105 -8.20 -15.28 -25.06
N SER A 106 -6.98 -14.77 -24.97
CA SER A 106 -6.23 -14.30 -26.15
C SER A 106 -5.90 -15.44 -27.12
N MET A 107 -5.57 -16.63 -26.62
CA MET A 107 -5.36 -17.80 -27.46
C MET A 107 -6.65 -18.27 -28.14
N GLU A 108 -7.78 -18.20 -27.44
CA GLU A 108 -9.10 -18.56 -27.98
C GLU A 108 -9.54 -17.57 -29.06
N GLU A 109 -9.38 -16.26 -28.83
CA GLU A 109 -9.61 -15.21 -29.82
C GLU A 109 -8.82 -15.46 -31.09
N HIS A 110 -7.50 -15.70 -30.97
CA HIS A 110 -6.64 -15.99 -32.11
C HIS A 110 -7.12 -17.21 -32.91
N LYS A 111 -7.58 -18.26 -32.24
CA LYS A 111 -8.10 -19.46 -32.91
C LYS A 111 -9.41 -19.19 -33.66
N LEU A 112 -10.27 -18.35 -33.10
CA LEU A 112 -11.52 -17.92 -33.74
C LEU A 112 -11.22 -17.07 -34.98
N ASP A 113 -10.28 -16.13 -34.91
CA ASP A 113 -9.85 -15.31 -36.04
C ASP A 113 -9.27 -16.14 -37.20
N GLU A 114 -8.44 -17.14 -36.90
CA GLU A 114 -7.94 -18.08 -37.92
C GLU A 114 -9.08 -18.83 -38.60
N SER A 115 -10.05 -19.33 -37.83
CA SER A 115 -11.20 -20.07 -38.36
C SER A 115 -12.09 -19.18 -39.24
N ILE A 116 -12.29 -17.92 -38.84
CA ILE A 116 -13.03 -16.92 -39.63
C ILE A 116 -12.31 -16.68 -40.95
N ARG A 117 -10.98 -16.49 -40.91
CA ARG A 117 -10.19 -16.25 -42.12
C ARG A 117 -10.26 -17.43 -43.09
N GLU A 118 -10.10 -18.66 -42.60
CA GLU A 118 -10.21 -19.86 -43.43
C GLU A 118 -11.59 -19.99 -44.08
N MET A 119 -12.67 -19.72 -43.34
CA MET A 119 -14.02 -19.80 -43.89
C MET A 119 -14.28 -18.72 -44.94
N GLN A 120 -13.78 -17.50 -44.72
CA GLN A 120 -13.88 -16.41 -45.69
C GLN A 120 -13.12 -16.72 -46.99
N GLU A 121 -11.92 -17.32 -46.89
CA GLU A 121 -11.13 -17.73 -48.04
C GLU A 121 -11.82 -18.85 -48.83
N ARG A 122 -12.32 -19.89 -48.16
CA ARG A 122 -13.09 -20.96 -48.84
C ARG A 122 -14.34 -20.43 -49.55
N MET A 123 -15.07 -19.50 -48.92
CA MET A 123 -16.23 -18.88 -49.55
C MET A 123 -15.84 -18.08 -50.79
N ARG A 124 -14.70 -17.38 -50.73
CA ARG A 124 -14.18 -16.60 -51.85
C ARG A 124 -13.79 -17.51 -53.02
N ASP A 125 -13.02 -18.57 -52.77
CA ASP A 125 -12.59 -19.52 -53.80
C ASP A 125 -13.80 -20.16 -54.51
N MET A 126 -14.79 -20.62 -53.73
CA MET A 126 -16.04 -21.17 -54.28
C MET A 126 -16.83 -20.14 -55.12
N SER A 127 -16.77 -18.85 -54.76
CA SER A 127 -17.43 -17.78 -55.52
C SER A 127 -16.70 -17.45 -56.82
N GLU A 128 -15.36 -17.45 -56.80
CA GLU A 128 -14.51 -17.16 -57.96
C GLU A 128 -14.59 -18.29 -59.01
N ASP A 129 -14.60 -19.56 -58.57
CA ASP A 129 -14.80 -20.73 -59.45
C ASP A 129 -16.15 -20.71 -60.17
N ASN A 130 -17.22 -20.31 -59.47
CA ASN A 130 -18.57 -20.23 -60.04
C ASN A 130 -18.70 -19.08 -61.07
N SER A 131 -17.91 -18.00 -60.93
CA SER A 131 -17.83 -16.92 -61.91
C SER A 131 -16.98 -17.26 -63.14
N ASN A 132 -15.96 -18.11 -63.01
CA ASN A 132 -15.09 -18.51 -64.12
C ASN A 132 -15.69 -19.60 -65.03
N GLN A 133 -16.84 -20.16 -64.64
CA GLN A 133 -17.57 -21.21 -65.39
C GLN A 133 -18.71 -20.64 -66.28
N LYS A 134 -18.87 -19.31 -66.37
CA LYS A 134 -19.88 -18.64 -67.22
C LYS A 134 -19.32 -18.08 -68.51
#